data_AF-A0A7J2U540-F1
#
_entry.id   AF-A0A7J2U540-F1
#
_cell.length_a   1.000
_cell.length_b   1.000
_cell.length_c   1.000
_cell.angle_alpha   90.00
_cell.angle_beta   90.00
_cell.angle_gamma   90.00
#
_symmetry.space_group_name_H-M   'P 1'
#
loop_
_entity.id
_entity.type
_entity.pdbx_description
1 polymer ?
#
loop_
_entity_poly.entity_id
_entity_poly.type
_entity_poly.pdbx_seq_one_letter_code
_entity_poly.pdbx_strand_id
1 'polypeptide(L)'
;MNPRRLAGSYCGERARGDRREADGGEPESVNMNGNELPSAERRYSAQPVYTAMYGRVAEGESSTLADGIMVTSPPRLDEVVKAIKNTGGGVVLVSNSEIAKAYETLWKWGFMVEPTSATVYAAYEKIFRNMKEGSKILLILTGSGLKTLQ
;
A
#
# COMPACT_ATOMS: atom_id res chain seq x y z
N MET A 1 -13.12 -33.54 -0.09
CA MET A 1 -11.95 -32.62 -0.21
C MET A 1 -12.04 -31.63 0.96
N ASN A 2 -11.02 -31.59 1.81
CA ASN A 2 -11.06 -30.99 3.15
C ASN A 2 -10.50 -29.54 3.13
N PRO A 3 -11.27 -28.50 3.52
CA PRO A 3 -10.90 -27.09 3.34
C PRO A 3 -9.99 -26.49 4.43
N ARG A 4 -9.14 -27.28 5.08
CA ARG A 4 -8.30 -26.84 6.23
C ARG A 4 -6.91 -26.28 5.88
N ARG A 5 -6.69 -25.74 4.70
CA ARG A 5 -5.46 -24.99 4.39
C ARG A 5 -5.84 -23.67 3.76
N LEU A 6 -5.90 -22.61 4.57
CA LEU A 6 -5.65 -21.19 4.24
C LEU A 6 -6.05 -20.34 5.46
N ALA A 7 -5.38 -20.57 6.58
CA ALA A 7 -5.46 -19.73 7.77
C ALA A 7 -4.07 -19.72 8.43
N GLY A 8 -3.17 -18.87 7.93
CA GLY A 8 -2.04 -18.39 8.71
C GLY A 8 -2.49 -17.11 9.40
N SER A 9 -3.17 -17.20 10.55
CA SER A 9 -2.61 -17.24 11.90
C SER A 9 -1.92 -15.92 12.30
N TYR A 10 -2.74 -14.90 12.59
CA TYR A 10 -2.36 -13.77 13.45
C TYR A 10 -2.38 -14.25 14.90
N CYS A 11 -1.25 -14.16 15.61
CA CYS A 11 -1.17 -14.36 17.05
C CYS A 11 -0.17 -13.35 17.62
N GLY A 12 -0.60 -12.58 18.63
CA GLY A 12 0.22 -11.57 19.30
C GLY A 12 0.36 -11.88 20.77
N GLU A 13 1.52 -11.57 21.34
CA GLU A 13 1.79 -11.61 22.79
C GLU A 13 2.73 -10.47 23.21
N ARG A 14 2.50 -9.96 24.42
CA ARG A 14 3.16 -8.81 25.08
C ARG A 14 4.36 -9.26 25.92
N ALA A 15 5.40 -8.43 26.05
CA ALA A 15 6.23 -8.35 27.27
C ALA A 15 6.98 -7.01 27.38
N ARG A 16 7.21 -6.55 28.62
CA ARG A 16 7.85 -5.30 29.05
C ARG A 16 9.35 -5.47 29.27
N GLY A 17 10.14 -4.38 29.17
CA GLY A 17 11.20 -4.09 30.16
C GLY A 17 12.57 -3.59 29.66
N ASP A 18 12.86 -2.35 30.08
CA ASP A 18 14.14 -1.81 30.60
C ASP A 18 15.17 -1.09 29.69
N ARG A 19 15.65 0.04 30.22
CA ARG A 19 16.45 1.13 29.58
C ARG A 19 17.93 0.97 29.90
N ARG A 20 18.82 1.07 28.91
CA ARG A 20 20.18 1.65 29.03
C ARG A 20 20.62 2.29 27.69
N GLU A 21 21.19 3.49 27.79
CA GLU A 21 21.80 4.27 26.70
C GLU A 21 23.22 3.77 26.37
N ALA A 22 23.61 3.80 25.09
CA ALA A 22 24.91 4.28 24.60
C ALA A 22 25.01 4.30 23.05
N ASP A 23 25.49 5.44 22.55
CA ASP A 23 26.29 5.72 21.34
C ASP A 23 25.82 5.38 19.91
N GLY A 24 25.61 6.45 19.12
CA GLY A 24 26.46 6.75 17.95
C GLY A 24 26.39 5.85 16.72
N GLY A 25 25.22 5.79 16.07
CA GLY A 25 25.06 5.30 14.69
C GLY A 25 23.64 5.63 14.20
N GLU A 26 23.46 6.03 12.93
CA GLU A 26 22.11 6.18 12.39
C GLU A 26 21.38 4.82 12.52
N PRO A 27 20.19 4.77 13.15
CA PRO A 27 19.62 3.50 13.54
C PRO A 27 19.12 2.75 12.32
N GLU A 28 19.75 1.61 12.03
CA GLU A 28 19.15 0.56 11.22
C GLU A 28 17.76 0.27 11.79
N SER A 29 16.74 0.36 10.93
CA SER A 29 15.34 0.33 11.36
C SER A 29 14.91 -1.09 11.71
N VAL A 30 15.26 -1.53 12.91
CA VAL A 30 14.86 -2.82 13.49
C VAL A 30 13.34 -2.80 13.75
N ASN A 31 12.63 -3.86 13.34
CA ASN A 31 11.21 -4.01 13.69
C ASN A 31 11.04 -4.38 15.17
N MET A 32 9.82 -4.26 15.72
CA MET A 32 9.50 -4.57 17.13
C MET A 32 9.83 -6.02 17.57
N ASN A 33 10.24 -6.90 16.65
CA ASN A 33 10.60 -8.30 16.90
C ASN A 33 12.11 -8.57 16.77
N GLY A 34 12.96 -7.55 16.59
CA GLY A 34 14.42 -7.74 16.55
C GLY A 34 14.96 -8.39 15.28
N ASN A 35 14.15 -8.55 14.22
CA ASN A 35 14.62 -9.07 12.95
C ASN A 35 15.12 -7.94 12.04
N GLU A 36 16.27 -8.18 11.40
CA GLU A 36 16.75 -7.39 10.26
C GLU A 36 15.62 -7.29 9.22
N LEU A 37 15.33 -6.06 8.78
CA LEU A 37 14.41 -5.87 7.66
C LEU A 37 15.06 -6.46 6.41
N PRO A 38 14.36 -7.30 5.62
CA PRO A 38 14.90 -7.82 4.36
C PRO A 38 15.33 -6.65 3.47
N SER A 39 16.46 -6.86 2.77
CA SER A 39 17.20 -5.88 1.98
C SER A 39 16.28 -4.89 1.25
N ALA A 40 16.56 -3.60 1.42
CA ALA A 40 15.71 -2.48 1.01
C ALA A 40 15.40 -2.40 -0.50
N GLU A 41 16.03 -3.22 -1.33
CA GLU A 41 16.00 -3.15 -2.80
C GLU A 41 14.65 -3.49 -3.45
N ARG A 42 13.75 -4.19 -2.76
CA ARG A 42 12.46 -4.63 -3.35
C ARG A 42 11.28 -4.36 -2.44
N ARG A 43 10.99 -3.09 -2.19
CA ARG A 43 9.85 -2.67 -1.37
C ARG A 43 9.05 -1.63 -2.09
N TYR A 44 7.73 -1.63 -1.86
CA TYR A 44 6.91 -0.48 -2.22
C TYR A 44 7.45 0.78 -1.55
N SER A 45 7.69 1.82 -2.34
CA SER A 45 8.38 3.05 -1.92
C SER A 45 7.63 3.84 -0.84
N ALA A 46 6.30 3.77 -0.78
CA ALA A 46 5.49 4.31 0.31
C ALA A 46 4.33 3.37 0.67
N GLN A 47 4.28 2.92 1.93
CA GLN A 47 3.23 2.02 2.43
C GLN A 47 2.84 2.23 3.90
N PRO A 48 2.69 3.48 4.41
CA PRO A 48 2.41 3.73 5.83
C PRO A 48 1.04 3.17 6.27
N VAL A 49 -0.01 3.33 5.44
CA VAL A 49 -1.35 2.84 5.76
C VAL A 49 -1.39 1.30 5.76
N TYR A 50 -0.71 0.67 4.81
CA TYR A 50 -0.59 -0.80 4.78
C TYR A 50 0.14 -1.32 6.03
N THR A 51 1.27 -0.68 6.38
CA THR A 51 2.07 -1.06 7.55
C THR A 51 1.26 -0.87 8.83
N ALA A 52 0.53 0.23 8.97
CA ALA A 52 -0.33 0.49 10.13
C ALA A 52 -1.54 -0.47 10.21
N MET A 53 -2.07 -0.92 9.07
CA MET A 53 -3.19 -1.87 9.01
C MET A 53 -2.77 -3.29 9.36
N TYR A 54 -1.62 -3.75 8.86
CA TYR A 54 -1.24 -5.16 8.88
C TYR A 54 0.01 -5.48 9.72
N GLY A 55 0.67 -4.47 10.30
CA GLY A 55 1.86 -4.65 11.14
C GLY A 55 3.09 -5.19 10.41
N ARG A 56 3.08 -5.14 9.08
CA ARG A 56 4.16 -5.65 8.23
C ARG A 56 4.32 -4.79 7.00
N VAL A 57 5.50 -4.92 6.40
CA VAL A 57 5.86 -4.34 5.11
C VAL A 57 5.71 -5.39 4.01
N ALA A 58 5.26 -4.97 2.83
CA ALA A 58 5.25 -5.82 1.65
C ALA A 58 6.48 -5.54 0.78
N GLU A 59 7.03 -6.63 0.25
CA GLU A 59 8.01 -6.58 -0.84
C GLU A 59 7.30 -6.19 -2.15
N GLY A 60 8.02 -5.49 -3.02
CA GLY A 60 7.50 -4.94 -4.28
C GLY A 60 8.61 -4.45 -5.20
N GLU A 61 8.22 -3.84 -6.32
CA GLU A 61 9.19 -3.24 -7.26
C GLU A 61 9.76 -1.93 -6.68
N SER A 62 11.10 -1.76 -6.76
CA SER A 62 11.75 -0.48 -6.49
C SER A 62 11.26 0.58 -7.49
N SER A 63 10.90 1.76 -7.01
CA SER A 63 10.23 2.79 -7.79
C SER A 63 10.93 4.14 -7.64
N THR A 64 11.28 4.75 -8.78
CA THR A 64 11.68 6.17 -8.92
C THR A 64 10.61 7.02 -9.63
N LEU A 65 9.51 6.42 -10.08
CA LEU A 65 8.60 7.00 -11.09
C LEU A 65 7.29 7.59 -10.52
N ALA A 66 7.12 7.66 -9.20
CA ALA A 66 5.85 8.10 -8.60
C ALA A 66 6.06 8.97 -7.35
N ASP A 67 6.63 10.16 -7.55
CA ASP A 67 6.82 11.15 -6.48
C ASP A 67 5.50 11.74 -5.95
N GLY A 68 4.40 11.64 -6.71
CA GLY A 68 3.14 12.34 -6.41
C GLY A 68 2.30 11.77 -5.25
N ILE A 69 2.59 10.57 -4.74
CA ILE A 69 1.86 9.96 -3.59
C ILE A 69 2.82 9.46 -2.50
N MET A 70 4.10 9.84 -2.57
CA MET A 70 5.09 9.39 -1.59
C MET A 70 4.93 10.18 -0.27
N VAL A 71 3.88 9.85 0.48
CA VAL A 71 3.64 10.37 1.83
C VAL A 71 4.17 9.34 2.82
N THR A 72 5.37 9.56 3.33
CA THR A 72 6.01 8.65 4.31
C THR A 72 5.37 8.75 5.69
N SER A 73 4.90 9.95 6.08
CA SER A 73 4.24 10.21 7.37
C SER A 73 2.89 10.93 7.17
N PRO A 74 1.79 10.20 6.93
CA PRO A 74 0.49 10.82 6.73
C PRO A 74 -0.02 11.49 8.02
N PRO A 75 -0.41 12.77 7.99
CA PRO A 75 -0.79 13.50 9.20
C PRO A 75 -2.05 12.95 9.88
N ARG A 76 -2.87 12.19 9.15
CA ARG A 76 -4.14 11.60 9.63
C ARG A 76 -4.14 10.07 9.51
N LEU A 77 -2.97 9.44 9.67
CA LEU A 77 -2.82 7.99 9.50
C LEU A 77 -3.84 7.20 10.34
N ASP A 78 -4.00 7.55 11.61
CA ASP A 78 -4.90 6.85 12.52
C ASP A 78 -6.38 7.00 12.13
N GLU A 79 -6.79 8.19 11.67
CA GLU A 79 -8.16 8.43 11.18
C GLU A 79 -8.45 7.56 9.95
N VAL A 80 -7.50 7.48 9.01
CA VAL A 80 -7.62 6.66 7.80
C VAL A 80 -7.71 5.17 8.15
N VAL A 81 -6.82 4.66 8.99
CA VAL A 81 -6.82 3.26 9.45
C VAL A 81 -8.13 2.92 10.14
N LYS A 82 -8.63 3.81 11.01
CA LYS A 82 -9.91 3.63 11.70
C LYS A 82 -11.08 3.60 10.73
N ALA A 83 -11.12 4.50 9.74
CA ALA A 83 -12.17 4.55 8.73
C ALA A 83 -12.22 3.27 7.90
N ILE A 84 -11.06 2.77 7.45
CA ILE A 84 -10.98 1.53 6.67
C ILE A 84 -11.45 0.32 7.50
N LYS A 85 -11.03 0.23 8.77
CA LYS A 85 -11.48 -0.86 9.66
C LYS A 85 -12.98 -0.82 9.92
N ASN A 86 -13.54 0.36 10.17
CA ASN A 86 -14.98 0.52 10.45
C ASN A 86 -15.87 0.16 9.26
N THR A 87 -15.38 0.32 8.03
CA THR A 87 -16.12 -0.04 6.81
C THR A 87 -15.88 -1.49 6.39
N GLY A 88 -15.04 -2.25 7.10
CA GLY A 88 -14.62 -3.59 6.68
C GLY A 88 -13.79 -3.59 5.39
N GLY A 89 -13.17 -2.45 5.07
CA GLY A 89 -12.36 -2.26 3.88
C GLY A 89 -10.96 -2.85 4.01
N GLY A 90 -10.16 -2.64 2.96
CA GLY A 90 -8.77 -3.10 2.91
C GLY A 90 -7.87 -2.13 2.17
N VAL A 91 -6.57 -2.36 2.31
CA VAL A 91 -5.52 -1.63 1.59
C VAL A 91 -4.90 -2.55 0.55
N VAL A 92 -4.82 -2.07 -0.69
CA VAL A 92 -4.15 -2.74 -1.81
C VAL A 92 -2.92 -1.94 -2.18
N LEU A 93 -1.78 -2.61 -2.30
CA LEU A 93 -0.54 -2.02 -2.81
C LEU A 93 -0.44 -2.28 -4.31
N VAL A 94 0.03 -1.28 -5.06
CA VAL A 94 0.23 -1.35 -6.52
C VAL A 94 1.63 -0.87 -6.87
N SER A 95 2.24 -1.48 -7.88
CA SER A 95 3.58 -1.15 -8.36
C SER A 95 3.52 -0.07 -9.44
N ASN A 96 4.67 0.50 -9.76
CA ASN A 96 4.77 1.47 -10.85
C ASN A 96 4.38 0.86 -12.20
N SER A 97 4.78 -0.39 -12.47
CA SER A 97 4.44 -1.08 -13.71
C SER A 97 2.93 -1.24 -13.86
N GLU A 98 2.24 -1.56 -12.76
CA GLU A 98 0.78 -1.65 -12.70
C GLU A 98 0.12 -0.27 -12.88
N ILE A 99 0.65 0.77 -12.25
CA ILE A 99 0.18 2.15 -12.43
C ILE A 99 0.36 2.60 -13.89
N ALA A 100 1.51 2.34 -14.52
CA ALA A 100 1.80 2.72 -15.90
C ALA A 100 0.87 2.02 -16.89
N LYS A 101 0.62 0.72 -16.69
CA LYS A 101 -0.35 -0.03 -17.51
C LYS A 101 -1.78 0.48 -17.32
N ALA A 102 -2.17 0.76 -16.09
CA ALA A 102 -3.48 1.33 -15.77
C ALA A 102 -3.67 2.70 -16.41
N TYR A 103 -2.65 3.56 -16.34
CA TYR A 103 -2.63 4.89 -16.95
C TYR A 103 -2.83 4.81 -18.46
N GLU A 104 -2.06 3.97 -19.16
CA GLU A 104 -2.19 3.78 -20.60
C GLU A 104 -3.59 3.27 -20.99
N THR A 105 -4.14 2.35 -20.19
CA THR A 105 -5.49 1.80 -20.41
C THR A 105 -6.56 2.88 -20.27
N LEU A 106 -6.51 3.68 -19.21
CA LEU A 106 -7.45 4.77 -18.97
C LEU A 106 -7.40 5.81 -20.11
N TRP A 107 -6.21 6.17 -20.56
CA TRP A 107 -6.04 7.08 -21.71
C TRP A 107 -6.61 6.52 -23.01
N LYS A 108 -6.38 5.24 -23.30
CA LYS A 108 -7.00 4.55 -24.45
C LYS A 108 -8.52 4.55 -24.41
N TRP A 109 -9.11 4.64 -23.22
CA TRP A 109 -10.56 4.73 -23.02
C TRP A 109 -11.08 6.18 -22.98
N GLY A 110 -10.21 7.17 -23.17
CA GLY A 110 -10.58 8.59 -23.16
C GLY A 110 -10.59 9.25 -21.78
N PHE A 111 -10.14 8.56 -20.73
CA PHE A 111 -9.96 9.15 -19.41
C PHE A 111 -8.58 9.80 -19.29
N MET A 112 -8.55 11.12 -19.46
CA MET A 112 -7.32 11.90 -19.37
C MET A 112 -6.95 12.20 -17.92
N VAL A 113 -6.27 11.25 -17.28
CA VAL A 113 -5.88 11.30 -15.85
C VAL A 113 -4.38 11.61 -15.69
N GLU A 114 -3.97 12.04 -14.49
CA GLU A 114 -2.56 12.02 -14.07
C GLU A 114 -2.13 10.61 -13.58
N PRO A 115 -0.82 10.26 -13.55
CA PRO A 115 -0.36 8.91 -13.17
C PRO A 115 -0.87 8.43 -11.81
N THR A 116 -0.90 9.30 -10.80
CA THR A 116 -1.35 8.98 -9.45
C THR A 116 -2.83 8.61 -9.40
N SER A 117 -3.65 9.21 -10.26
CA SER A 117 -5.07 8.91 -10.38
C SER A 117 -5.33 7.53 -11.01
N ALA A 118 -4.39 7.00 -11.78
CA ALA A 118 -4.50 5.65 -12.35
C ALA A 118 -4.31 4.53 -11.31
N THR A 119 -3.77 4.84 -10.13
CA THR A 119 -3.56 3.89 -9.00
C THR A 119 -4.85 3.15 -8.64
N VAL A 120 -6.00 3.82 -8.67
CA VAL A 120 -7.29 3.21 -8.30
C VAL A 120 -7.71 2.14 -9.31
N TYR A 121 -7.40 2.33 -10.59
CA TYR A 121 -7.70 1.35 -11.64
C TYR A 121 -6.73 0.17 -11.58
N ALA A 122 -5.44 0.42 -11.32
CA ALA A 122 -4.46 -0.64 -11.05
C ALA A 122 -4.88 -1.52 -9.86
N ALA A 123 -5.36 -0.88 -8.77
CA ALA A 123 -5.85 -1.60 -7.60
C ALA A 123 -7.09 -2.42 -7.93
N TYR A 124 -8.03 -1.85 -8.70
CA TYR A 124 -9.22 -2.54 -9.19
C TYR A 124 -8.87 -3.79 -9.98
N GLU A 125 -7.92 -3.74 -10.93
CA GLU A 125 -7.51 -4.90 -11.72
C GLU A 125 -7.01 -6.07 -10.84
N LYS A 126 -6.35 -5.78 -9.71
CA LYS A 126 -5.89 -6.82 -8.76
C LYS A 126 -7.02 -7.55 -8.05
N ILE A 127 -8.05 -6.80 -7.65
CA ILE A 127 -9.12 -7.34 -6.81
C ILE A 127 -10.34 -7.77 -7.61
N PHE A 128 -10.45 -7.38 -8.89
CA PHE A 128 -11.61 -7.63 -9.74
C PHE A 128 -12.04 -9.10 -9.76
N ARG A 129 -11.07 -10.03 -9.91
CA ARG A 129 -11.35 -11.47 -9.96
C ARG A 129 -11.94 -12.04 -8.67
N ASN A 130 -11.76 -11.35 -7.54
CA ASN A 130 -12.25 -11.76 -6.23
C ASN A 130 -13.57 -11.07 -5.86
N MET A 131 -14.10 -10.19 -6.73
CA MET A 131 -15.37 -9.52 -6.50
C MET A 131 -16.54 -10.43 -6.87
N LYS A 132 -17.66 -10.25 -6.17
CA LYS A 132 -18.91 -10.94 -6.48
C LYS A 132 -19.46 -10.42 -7.81
N GLU A 133 -19.95 -11.32 -8.65
CA GLU A 133 -20.66 -10.95 -9.88
C GLU A 133 -21.81 -9.97 -9.60
N GLY A 134 -21.96 -8.96 -10.46
CA GLY A 134 -22.95 -7.90 -10.30
C GLY A 134 -22.64 -6.85 -9.21
N SER A 135 -21.42 -6.81 -8.66
CA SER A 135 -21.00 -5.75 -7.74
C SER A 135 -21.02 -4.38 -8.42
N LYS A 136 -21.53 -3.36 -7.71
CA LYS A 136 -21.44 -1.95 -8.14
C LYS A 136 -20.14 -1.35 -7.63
N ILE A 137 -19.38 -0.73 -8.53
CA ILE A 137 -18.03 -0.25 -8.24
C ILE A 137 -17.94 1.22 -8.64
N LEU A 138 -17.41 2.04 -7.73
CA LEU A 138 -17.08 3.43 -7.98
C LEU A 138 -15.56 3.59 -7.88
N LEU A 139 -14.93 4.03 -8.97
CA LEU A 139 -13.52 4.39 -9.00
C LEU A 139 -13.41 5.92 -9.03
N ILE A 140 -12.70 6.49 -8.05
CA ILE A 140 -12.52 7.95 -7.95
C ILE A 140 -11.20 8.35 -8.60
N LEU A 141 -11.26 9.10 -9.69
CA LEU A 141 -10.11 9.65 -10.41
C LEU A 141 -9.92 11.10 -9.96
N THR A 142 -8.96 11.36 -9.09
CA THR A 142 -8.85 12.63 -8.35
C THR A 142 -8.17 13.77 -9.10
N GLY A 143 -7.41 13.48 -10.15
CA GLY A 143 -6.64 14.47 -10.92
C GLY A 143 -6.74 14.25 -12.42
N SER A 144 -6.79 15.36 -13.17
CA SER A 144 -6.82 15.34 -14.63
C SER A 144 -5.42 15.50 -15.22
N GLY A 145 -5.19 14.85 -16.37
CA GLY A 145 -3.93 14.92 -17.13
C GLY A 145 -3.67 16.29 -17.77
N LEU A 146 -4.57 17.26 -17.62
CA LEU A 146 -4.37 18.63 -18.10
C LEU A 146 -3.17 19.31 -17.42
N LYS A 147 -2.81 18.89 -16.21
CA LYS A 147 -1.61 19.35 -15.49
C LYS A 147 -0.30 18.81 -16.07
N THR A 148 -0.35 17.76 -16.90
CA THR A 148 0.82 17.09 -17.48
C THR A 148 1.09 17.53 -18.93
N LEU A 149 0.19 18.31 -19.53
CA LEU A 149 0.31 18.84 -20.88
C LEU A 149 0.90 20.26 -20.98
N GLN A 150 1.19 20.90 -19.83
CA GLN A 150 1.83 22.22 -19.77
C GLN A 150 3.32 22.12 -19.46
#